data_AF-A0A0E4FZC8-F1
#
_entry.id   AF-A0A0E4FZC8-F1
#
_cell.length_a   1.000
_cell.length_b   1.000
_cell.length_c   1.000
_cell.angle_alpha   90.00
_cell.angle_beta   90.00
_cell.angle_gamma   90.00
#
_symmetry.space_group_name_H-M   'P 1'
#
loop_
_entity.id
_entity.type
_entity.pdbx_description
1 polymer ?
#
loop_
_entity_poly.entity_id
_entity_poly.type
_entity_poly.pdbx_seq_one_letter_code
_entity_poly.pdbx_strand_id
1 'polypeptide(L)'
;MTAPRFLVAGAVTAINVGLAVAIGVPSPRPTDILEQYETAMLVIPPPLRSDRLSVRFTLCDGPIHVNCVVDGDTFWFRGDKIRIADIDAPEIFSPRCRSEKQIGEIARDRLLVLLNAGGFTLVSGWRDTDRYGRKLRTVTRADRSLGETLVEEGLARRWNEPRRDGAPSIDRGGSPPHTLRSLVSRPCPYRGRIVTGGRNRFTGSVRLGA
;
A
#
# COMPACT_ATOMS: atom_id res chain seq x y z
N MET A 1 7.97 -62.05 0.01
CA MET A 1 8.05 -61.43 -1.33
C MET A 1 9.38 -60.69 -1.38
N THR A 2 10.35 -61.29 -2.05
CA THR A 2 11.78 -60.99 -1.93
C THR A 2 12.22 -60.40 -3.27
N ALA A 3 12.68 -59.15 -3.30
CA ALA A 3 13.19 -58.52 -4.52
C ALA A 3 14.66 -58.95 -4.78
N PRO A 4 15.07 -59.16 -6.04
CA PRO A 4 16.43 -59.61 -6.34
C PRO A 4 17.43 -58.44 -6.35
N ARG A 5 18.64 -58.75 -5.88
CA ARG A 5 19.85 -57.92 -5.97
C ARG A 5 20.36 -57.91 -7.41
N PHE A 6 20.53 -56.73 -8.00
CA PHE A 6 21.25 -56.57 -9.25
C PHE A 6 22.72 -56.22 -8.96
N LEU A 7 23.60 -57.08 -9.45
CA LEU A 7 25.06 -57.00 -9.37
C LEU A 7 25.53 -56.54 -10.76
N VAL A 8 26.02 -55.31 -10.88
CA VAL A 8 26.59 -54.81 -12.14
C VAL A 8 28.12 -54.89 -12.04
N ALA A 9 28.68 -55.94 -12.65
CA ALA A 9 30.06 -55.99 -13.06
C ALA A 9 30.14 -55.49 -14.52
N GLY A 10 30.95 -54.46 -14.78
CA GLY A 10 31.15 -53.90 -16.11
C GLY A 10 32.57 -53.38 -16.26
N ALA A 11 33.28 -53.91 -17.24
CA ALA A 11 34.73 -53.89 -17.42
C ALA A 11 35.32 -52.50 -17.74
N VAL A 12 36.54 -52.25 -17.26
CA VAL A 12 37.37 -51.11 -17.64
C VAL A 12 38.07 -51.45 -18.96
N THR A 13 37.58 -50.91 -20.08
CA THR A 13 38.28 -50.97 -21.37
C THR A 13 39.34 -49.87 -21.43
N ALA A 14 40.59 -50.27 -21.67
CA ALA A 14 41.72 -49.38 -21.89
C ALA A 14 41.54 -48.60 -23.21
N ILE A 15 41.64 -47.26 -23.16
CA ILE A 15 41.65 -46.40 -24.34
C ILE A 15 43.12 -46.21 -24.76
N ASN A 16 43.45 -46.70 -25.96
CA ASN A 16 44.75 -46.49 -26.61
C ASN A 16 44.98 -45.00 -26.88
N VAL A 17 46.16 -44.52 -26.49
CA VAL A 17 46.67 -43.17 -26.80
C VAL A 17 47.20 -43.14 -28.22
N GLY A 18 46.78 -42.16 -29.03
CA GLY A 18 47.56 -41.70 -30.18
C GLY A 18 46.76 -41.22 -31.39
N LEU A 19 46.49 -39.91 -31.47
CA LEU A 19 46.80 -39.03 -32.61
C LEU A 19 46.39 -37.60 -32.24
N ALA A 20 47.37 -36.76 -31.92
CA ALA A 20 47.15 -35.34 -31.63
C ALA A 20 46.92 -34.58 -32.94
N VAL A 21 45.68 -34.18 -33.21
CA VAL A 21 45.38 -33.13 -34.18
C VAL A 21 45.56 -31.79 -33.47
N ALA A 22 46.58 -31.04 -33.86
CA ALA A 22 46.83 -29.68 -33.40
C ALA A 22 45.84 -28.71 -34.05
N ILE A 23 44.58 -28.75 -33.61
CA ILE A 23 43.71 -27.58 -33.70
C ILE A 23 44.16 -26.63 -32.60
N GLY A 24 44.66 -25.46 -32.98
CA GLY A 24 45.08 -24.39 -32.08
C GLY A 24 43.91 -23.79 -31.31
N VAL A 25 43.34 -24.58 -30.41
CA VAL A 25 42.42 -24.12 -29.38
C VAL A 25 43.29 -23.61 -28.24
N PRO A 26 43.24 -22.32 -27.88
CA PRO A 26 43.99 -21.84 -26.72
C PRO A 26 43.49 -22.56 -25.47
N SER A 27 44.39 -23.29 -24.78
CA SER A 27 44.10 -23.83 -23.46
C SER A 27 43.71 -22.69 -22.52
N PRO A 28 42.57 -22.75 -21.82
CA PRO A 28 42.26 -21.78 -20.79
C PRO A 28 43.32 -21.89 -19.69
N ARG A 29 43.92 -20.75 -19.31
CA ARG A 29 44.88 -20.72 -18.22
C ARG A 29 44.15 -20.97 -16.90
N PRO A 30 44.79 -21.59 -15.88
CA PRO A 30 44.12 -22.00 -14.65
C PRO A 30 43.65 -20.84 -13.73
N THR A 31 43.80 -19.58 -14.13
CA THR A 31 43.48 -18.41 -13.29
C THR A 31 42.12 -17.75 -13.58
N ASP A 32 41.44 -18.09 -14.67
CA ASP A 32 40.12 -17.49 -15.00
C ASP A 32 38.92 -18.18 -14.35
N ILE A 33 39.17 -19.15 -13.47
CA ILE A 33 38.10 -19.78 -12.71
C ILE A 33 37.57 -18.90 -11.58
N LEU A 34 38.15 -17.72 -11.29
CA LEU A 34 37.65 -16.83 -10.22
C LEU A 34 36.84 -15.60 -10.66
N GLU A 35 36.88 -15.18 -11.93
CA GLU A 35 36.14 -13.99 -12.39
C GLU A 35 34.76 -14.33 -13.00
N GLN A 36 34.45 -15.60 -13.27
CA GLN A 36 33.19 -15.98 -13.94
C GLN A 36 32.06 -16.46 -13.02
N TYR A 37 32.31 -16.64 -11.72
CA TYR A 37 31.26 -16.98 -10.76
C TYR A 37 30.75 -15.78 -9.96
N GLU A 38 31.30 -14.58 -10.18
CA GLU A 38 31.02 -13.41 -9.33
C GLU A 38 29.65 -12.76 -9.59
N THR A 39 28.93 -13.13 -10.67
CA THR A 39 27.67 -12.43 -11.05
C THR A 39 26.40 -13.28 -10.98
N ALA A 40 26.48 -14.60 -10.80
CA ALA A 40 25.29 -15.47 -10.89
C ALA A 40 24.78 -16.03 -9.56
N MET A 41 25.51 -15.86 -8.45
CA MET A 41 25.19 -16.53 -7.18
C MET A 41 24.49 -15.65 -6.13
N LEU A 42 24.19 -14.38 -6.44
CA LEU A 42 23.60 -13.44 -5.47
C LEU A 42 22.34 -12.72 -5.96
N VAL A 43 21.49 -13.39 -6.74
CA VAL A 43 20.09 -12.94 -6.92
C VAL A 43 19.19 -14.09 -6.50
N ILE A 44 19.14 -14.36 -5.20
CA ILE A 44 17.98 -15.04 -4.63
C ILE A 44 16.83 -14.05 -4.87
N PRO A 45 15.84 -14.34 -5.74
CA PRO A 45 14.67 -13.48 -5.82
C PRO A 45 14.11 -13.41 -4.39
N PRO A 46 13.79 -12.21 -3.86
CA PRO A 46 13.17 -12.14 -2.55
C PRO A 46 12.01 -13.12 -2.55
N PRO A 47 11.82 -13.92 -1.47
CA PRO A 47 10.71 -14.86 -1.44
C PRO A 47 9.47 -14.05 -1.76
N LEU A 48 8.74 -14.43 -2.83
CA LEU A 48 7.48 -13.79 -3.16
C LEU A 48 6.65 -13.83 -1.88
N ARG A 49 6.43 -12.64 -1.30
CA ARG A 49 5.72 -12.52 -0.04
C ARG A 49 4.31 -12.96 -0.33
N SER A 50 4.03 -14.23 -0.02
CA SER A 50 2.76 -14.82 -0.36
C SER A 50 1.71 -14.08 0.45
N ASP A 51 0.79 -13.43 -0.25
CA ASP A 51 -0.36 -12.76 0.32
C ASP A 51 -1.31 -13.80 0.90
N ARG A 52 -1.00 -14.21 2.14
CA ARG A 52 -1.60 -15.36 2.83
C ARG A 52 -2.87 -15.01 3.59
N LEU A 53 -3.11 -13.73 3.86
CA LEU A 53 -4.29 -13.32 4.61
C LEU A 53 -5.45 -13.12 3.64
N SER A 54 -6.51 -13.91 3.81
CA SER A 54 -7.76 -13.73 3.07
C SER A 54 -8.92 -13.99 4.01
N VAL A 55 -9.80 -13.01 4.15
CA VAL A 55 -11.08 -13.08 4.86
C VAL A 55 -12.07 -12.19 4.12
N ARG A 56 -13.36 -12.44 4.30
CA ARG A 56 -14.38 -11.50 3.83
C ARG A 56 -14.54 -10.37 4.83
N PHE A 57 -14.44 -9.15 4.34
CA PHE A 57 -14.75 -7.93 5.07
C PHE A 57 -16.14 -7.42 4.69
N THR A 58 -16.82 -6.82 5.66
CA THR A 58 -18.01 -6.00 5.47
C THR A 58 -17.74 -4.56 5.91
N LEU A 59 -18.71 -3.67 5.80
CA LEU A 59 -18.68 -2.43 6.57
C LEU A 59 -18.98 -2.74 8.04
N CYS A 60 -18.38 -1.99 8.96
CA CYS A 60 -18.71 -2.16 10.37
C CYS A 60 -20.14 -1.68 10.65
N ASP A 61 -20.92 -2.57 11.26
CA ASP A 61 -22.26 -2.31 11.78
C ASP A 61 -22.35 -2.87 13.21
N GLY A 62 -23.09 -2.17 14.07
CA GLY A 62 -23.37 -2.64 15.41
C GLY A 62 -22.15 -2.68 16.34
N PRO A 63 -22.24 -3.42 17.46
CA PRO A 63 -21.19 -3.44 18.49
C PRO A 63 -20.10 -4.49 18.25
N ILE A 64 -20.33 -5.48 17.36
CA ILE A 64 -19.42 -6.61 17.15
C ILE A 64 -18.50 -6.32 15.97
N HIS A 65 -17.20 -6.25 16.22
CA HIS A 65 -16.20 -5.97 15.20
C HIS A 65 -15.20 -7.12 15.06
N VAL A 66 -15.25 -7.84 13.93
CA VAL A 66 -14.33 -8.96 13.66
C VAL A 66 -13.54 -8.72 12.37
N ASN A 67 -14.22 -8.69 11.22
CA ASN A 67 -13.63 -8.42 9.90
C ASN A 67 -14.48 -7.35 9.21
N CYS A 68 -14.28 -6.09 9.56
CA CYS A 68 -15.08 -5.00 9.02
C CYS A 68 -14.29 -3.71 8.84
N VAL A 69 -14.70 -2.86 7.90
CA VAL A 69 -14.03 -1.59 7.59
C VAL A 69 -14.76 -0.43 8.26
N VAL A 70 -14.01 0.43 8.96
CA VAL A 70 -14.53 1.55 9.75
C VAL A 70 -14.53 2.83 8.90
N ASP A 71 -13.36 3.19 8.38
CA ASP A 71 -13.11 4.37 7.53
C ASP A 71 -12.01 4.06 6.49
N GLY A 72 -11.45 5.07 5.83
CA GLY A 72 -10.46 4.92 4.77
C GLY A 72 -9.06 4.47 5.23
N ASP A 73 -8.77 4.41 6.53
CA ASP A 73 -7.49 3.92 7.04
C ASP A 73 -7.61 3.00 8.28
N THR A 74 -8.82 2.74 8.76
CA THR A 74 -9.10 1.94 9.94
C THR A 74 -10.05 0.79 9.62
N PHE A 75 -9.67 -0.42 10.03
CA PHE A 75 -10.48 -1.63 9.88
C PHE A 75 -10.22 -2.61 11.04
N TRP A 76 -11.14 -3.54 11.24
CA TRP A 76 -10.99 -4.65 12.16
C TRP A 76 -10.64 -5.91 11.40
N PHE A 77 -9.65 -6.65 11.89
CA PHE A 77 -9.23 -7.94 11.34
C PHE A 77 -9.05 -8.95 12.46
N ARG A 78 -9.82 -10.04 12.41
CA ARG A 78 -9.84 -11.09 13.44
C ARG A 78 -9.98 -10.54 14.87
N GLY A 79 -10.74 -9.45 15.02
CA GLY A 79 -10.98 -8.80 16.32
C GLY A 79 -9.90 -7.80 16.75
N ASP A 80 -8.84 -7.61 15.96
CA ASP A 80 -7.86 -6.54 16.18
C ASP A 80 -8.25 -5.28 15.41
N LYS A 81 -8.22 -4.11 16.07
CA LYS A 81 -8.38 -2.82 15.40
C LYS A 81 -7.06 -2.39 14.77
N ILE A 82 -7.02 -2.36 13.44
CA ILE A 82 -5.85 -2.00 12.63
C ILE A 82 -6.02 -0.57 12.12
N ARG A 83 -4.95 0.23 12.24
CA ARG A 83 -4.78 1.49 11.48
C ARG A 83 -3.68 1.31 10.45
N ILE A 84 -3.96 1.70 9.21
CA ILE A 84 -3.00 1.69 8.12
C ILE A 84 -1.92 2.74 8.40
N ALA A 85 -0.67 2.29 8.52
CA ALA A 85 0.42 3.07 9.08
C ALA A 85 1.02 4.11 8.11
N ASP A 86 0.90 3.89 6.81
CA ASP A 86 1.50 4.69 5.75
C ASP A 86 0.58 5.78 5.18
N ILE A 87 -0.67 5.87 5.64
CA ILE A 87 -1.65 6.86 5.19
C ILE A 87 -2.42 7.55 6.33
N ASP A 88 -3.11 8.63 5.97
CA ASP A 88 -4.14 9.31 6.76
C ASP A 88 -5.37 9.51 5.85
N ALA A 89 -6.52 8.97 6.22
CA ALA A 89 -7.76 9.12 5.47
C ALA A 89 -8.68 10.16 6.13
N PRO A 90 -9.60 10.80 5.37
CA PRO A 90 -10.62 11.66 5.95
C PRO A 90 -11.53 10.92 6.95
N GLU A 91 -11.74 11.53 8.12
CA GLU A 91 -12.54 10.95 9.20
C GLU A 91 -14.05 11.01 8.90
N ILE A 92 -14.76 9.88 9.04
CA ILE A 92 -16.20 9.78 8.75
C ILE A 92 -17.05 10.16 9.98
N PHE A 93 -16.57 9.85 11.18
CA PHE A 93 -17.32 10.03 12.44
C PHE A 93 -17.11 11.40 13.08
N SER A 94 -16.04 12.10 12.74
CA SER A 94 -15.79 13.48 13.20
C SER A 94 -15.26 14.37 12.05
N PRO A 95 -15.99 14.46 10.92
CA PRO A 95 -15.58 15.27 9.78
C PRO A 95 -15.72 16.76 10.12
N ARG A 96 -14.85 17.60 9.56
CA ARG A 96 -14.93 19.06 9.69
C ARG A 96 -16.01 19.65 8.78
N CYS A 97 -16.32 18.96 7.68
CA CYS A 97 -17.32 19.37 6.71
C CYS A 97 -17.91 18.18 5.94
N ARG A 98 -19.01 18.43 5.20
CA ARG A 98 -19.69 17.38 4.42
C ARG A 98 -18.83 16.79 3.30
N SER A 99 -18.04 17.61 2.60
CA SER A 99 -17.17 17.13 1.53
C SER A 99 -16.07 16.20 2.06
N GLU A 100 -15.47 16.51 3.22
CA GLU A 100 -14.51 15.62 3.89
C GLU A 100 -15.15 14.29 4.26
N LYS A 101 -16.35 14.31 4.84
CA LYS A 101 -17.10 13.09 5.16
C LYS A 101 -17.34 12.22 3.93
N GLN A 102 -17.76 12.84 2.82
CA GLN A 102 -18.06 12.13 1.58
C GLN A 102 -16.83 11.47 0.98
N ILE A 103 -15.67 12.15 1.00
CA ILE A 103 -14.41 11.53 0.58
C ILE A 103 -14.02 10.39 1.53
N GLY A 104 -14.22 10.55 2.84
CA GLY A 104 -14.00 9.48 3.82
C GLY A 104 -14.86 8.25 3.54
N GLU A 105 -16.15 8.43 3.23
CA GLU A 105 -17.07 7.35 2.85
C GLU A 105 -16.60 6.63 1.57
N ILE A 106 -16.16 7.37 0.55
CA ILE A 106 -15.60 6.79 -0.68
C ILE A 106 -14.31 6.03 -0.39
N ALA A 107 -13.41 6.59 0.45
CA ALA A 107 -12.16 5.94 0.84
C ALA A 107 -12.40 4.62 1.58
N ARG A 108 -13.36 4.58 2.50
CA ARG A 108 -13.80 3.38 3.22
C ARG A 108 -14.31 2.31 2.26
N ASP A 109 -15.22 2.68 1.37
CA ASP A 109 -15.82 1.74 0.42
C ASP A 109 -14.77 1.21 -0.56
N ARG A 110 -13.80 2.05 -0.95
CA ARG A 110 -12.66 1.62 -1.76
C ARG A 110 -11.74 0.67 -1.02
N LEU A 111 -11.41 0.94 0.24
CA LEU A 111 -10.60 0.06 1.08
C LEU A 111 -11.27 -1.32 1.23
N LEU A 112 -12.59 -1.36 1.41
CA LEU A 112 -13.36 -2.61 1.44
C LEU A 112 -13.18 -3.43 0.16
N VAL A 113 -13.30 -2.80 -1.01
CA VAL A 113 -13.07 -3.46 -2.30
C VAL A 113 -11.64 -3.99 -2.40
N LEU A 114 -10.64 -3.18 -2.02
CA LEU A 114 -9.24 -3.59 -2.07
C LEU A 114 -8.95 -4.78 -1.17
N LEU A 115 -9.43 -4.78 0.07
CA LEU A 115 -9.26 -5.89 1.02
C LEU A 115 -9.94 -7.19 0.54
N ASN A 116 -11.11 -7.08 -0.08
CA ASN A 116 -11.87 -8.24 -0.57
C ASN A 116 -11.41 -8.75 -1.95
N ALA A 117 -10.61 -7.99 -2.71
CA ALA A 117 -10.19 -8.35 -4.06
C ALA A 117 -9.16 -9.51 -4.13
N GLY A 118 -8.65 -9.99 -2.99
CA GLY A 118 -7.71 -11.10 -2.94
C GLY A 118 -6.93 -11.16 -1.64
N GLY A 119 -5.94 -12.05 -1.57
CA GLY A 119 -5.01 -12.12 -0.44
C GLY A 119 -4.30 -10.79 -0.19
N PHE A 120 -3.88 -10.56 1.05
CA PHE A 120 -3.02 -9.44 1.43
C PHE A 120 -2.04 -9.87 2.54
N THR A 121 -1.12 -8.96 2.87
CA THR A 121 -0.16 -9.09 3.95
C THR A 121 -0.25 -7.89 4.88
N LEU A 122 -0.08 -8.12 6.18
CA LEU A 122 0.06 -7.06 7.19
C LEU A 122 1.51 -6.98 7.64
N VAL A 123 2.16 -5.85 7.40
CA VAL A 123 3.54 -5.59 7.79
C VAL A 123 3.56 -4.64 8.99
N SER A 124 4.19 -5.06 10.09
CA SER A 124 4.44 -4.20 11.25
C SER A 124 5.61 -3.26 10.98
N GLY A 125 5.45 -1.98 11.31
CA GLY A 125 6.54 -1.01 11.31
C GLY A 125 7.35 -1.06 12.62
N TRP A 126 8.15 -0.02 12.87
CA TRP A 126 8.93 0.13 14.11
C TRP A 126 8.04 0.21 15.37
N ARG A 127 6.86 0.81 15.24
CA ARG A 127 5.88 0.91 16.30
C ARG A 127 4.72 -0.05 16.03
N ASP A 128 4.48 -0.97 16.96
CA ASP A 128 3.44 -1.99 16.79
C ASP A 128 2.02 -1.45 17.04
N THR A 129 1.86 -0.57 18.02
CA THR A 129 0.55 -0.08 18.47
C THR A 129 0.61 1.43 18.74
N ASP A 130 -0.47 2.15 18.43
CA ASP A 130 -0.59 3.58 18.74
C ASP A 130 -1.00 3.86 20.20
N ARG A 131 -1.18 5.13 20.57
CA ARG A 131 -1.58 5.53 21.94
C ARG A 131 -3.00 5.11 22.33
N TYR A 132 -3.81 4.70 21.36
CA TYR A 132 -5.22 4.31 21.53
C TYR A 132 -5.40 2.79 21.49
N GLY A 133 -4.31 2.02 21.43
CA GLY A 133 -4.36 0.56 21.36
C GLY A 133 -4.62 0.00 19.96
N ARG A 134 -4.58 0.82 18.89
CA ARG A 134 -4.72 0.33 17.52
C ARG A 134 -3.40 -0.23 17.02
N LYS A 135 -3.42 -1.42 16.41
CA LYS A 135 -2.23 -1.99 15.76
C LYS A 135 -1.90 -1.18 14.51
N LEU A 136 -0.65 -0.79 14.36
CA LEU A 136 -0.15 -0.06 13.20
C LEU A 136 0.40 -1.08 12.20
N ARG A 137 -0.22 -1.15 11.01
CA ARG A 137 0.19 -2.08 9.95
C ARG A 137 0.24 -1.37 8.61
N THR A 138 1.21 -1.71 7.78
CA THR A 138 1.13 -1.44 6.33
C THR A 138 0.43 -2.63 5.67
N VAL A 139 -0.59 -2.36 4.87
CA VAL A 139 -1.36 -3.41 4.19
C VAL A 139 -0.87 -3.52 2.76
N THR A 140 -0.31 -4.67 2.40
CA THR A 140 0.30 -4.87 1.07
C THR A 140 -0.33 -6.01 0.31
N ARG A 141 -0.28 -5.93 -1.02
CA ARG A 141 -0.57 -7.02 -1.96
C ARG A 141 0.47 -6.98 -3.08
N ALA A 142 1.12 -8.10 -3.36
CA ALA A 142 2.20 -8.20 -4.34
C ALA A 142 3.23 -7.06 -4.18
N ASP A 143 3.67 -6.84 -2.93
CA ASP A 143 4.59 -5.78 -2.51
C ASP A 143 4.15 -4.32 -2.77
N ARG A 144 2.89 -4.12 -3.18
CA ARG A 144 2.28 -2.79 -3.31
C ARG A 144 1.38 -2.48 -2.11
N SER A 145 1.51 -1.28 -1.54
CA SER A 145 0.61 -0.82 -0.48
C SER A 145 -0.80 -0.56 -1.02
N LEU A 146 -1.80 -1.10 -0.34
CA LEU A 146 -3.20 -0.75 -0.57
C LEU A 146 -3.49 0.68 -0.11
N GLY A 147 -2.78 1.16 0.92
CA GLY A 147 -2.84 2.55 1.36
C GLY A 147 -2.34 3.49 0.28
N GLU A 148 -1.21 3.19 -0.35
CA GLU A 148 -0.69 3.99 -1.47
C GLU A 148 -1.67 4.02 -2.65
N THR A 149 -2.39 2.93 -2.91
CA THR A 149 -3.46 2.92 -3.93
C THR A 149 -4.55 3.96 -3.60
N LEU A 150 -4.94 4.11 -2.34
CA LEU A 150 -5.90 5.16 -1.93
C LEU A 150 -5.33 6.57 -2.07
N VAL A 151 -4.03 6.75 -1.88
CA VAL A 151 -3.35 8.05 -2.09
C VAL A 151 -3.34 8.43 -3.56
N GLU A 152 -2.95 7.49 -4.43
CA GLU A 152 -2.94 7.69 -5.88
C GLU A 152 -4.34 8.00 -6.44
N GLU A 153 -5.38 7.43 -5.84
CA GLU A 153 -6.78 7.70 -6.18
C GLU A 153 -7.34 9.00 -5.55
N GLY A 154 -6.54 9.73 -4.77
CA GLY A 154 -6.95 10.99 -4.12
C GLY A 154 -7.93 10.80 -2.96
N LEU A 155 -7.98 9.61 -2.37
CA LEU A 155 -8.88 9.24 -1.27
C LEU A 155 -8.20 9.32 0.11
N ALA A 156 -6.87 9.32 0.12
CA ALA A 156 -6.05 9.47 1.32
C ALA A 156 -4.81 10.33 1.03
N ARG A 157 -4.04 10.63 2.07
CA ARG A 157 -2.73 11.29 2.00
C ARG A 157 -1.69 10.42 2.68
N ARG A 158 -0.41 10.55 2.32
CA ARG A 158 0.64 9.78 2.99
C ARG A 158 0.81 10.26 4.43
N TRP A 159 1.11 9.31 5.31
CA TRP A 159 1.41 9.60 6.70
C TRP A 159 2.65 10.52 6.81
N ASN A 160 2.64 11.46 7.75
CA ASN A 160 3.66 12.50 7.97
C ASN A 160 3.85 13.57 6.88
N GLU A 161 3.06 13.58 5.80
CA GLU A 161 3.04 14.76 4.95
C GLU A 161 2.46 15.97 5.72
N PRO A 162 2.81 17.22 5.39
CA PRO A 162 2.07 18.37 5.87
C PRO A 162 0.63 18.31 5.38
N ARG A 163 -0.35 18.68 6.21
CA ARG A 163 -1.72 18.87 5.72
C ARG A 163 -1.67 20.09 4.80
N ARG A 164 -1.80 19.88 3.49
CA ARG A 164 -2.09 20.97 2.57
C ARG A 164 -3.57 21.29 2.74
N ASP A 165 -3.90 22.56 2.85
CA ASP A 165 -5.24 23.01 3.17
C ASP A 165 -6.19 22.69 2.01
N GLY A 166 -6.87 21.54 2.14
CA GLY A 166 -7.73 20.97 1.10
C GLY A 166 -7.85 19.45 1.32
N ALA A 167 -8.97 18.88 0.87
CA ALA A 167 -9.01 17.45 0.59
C ALA A 167 -7.84 17.08 -0.36
N PRO A 168 -7.38 15.81 -0.40
CA PRO A 168 -6.39 15.40 -1.38
C PRO A 168 -6.82 15.91 -2.76
N SER A 169 -5.97 16.71 -3.39
CA SER A 169 -6.24 17.27 -4.70
C SER A 169 -6.35 16.11 -5.67
N ILE A 170 -7.57 15.74 -6.06
CA ILE A 170 -7.86 14.70 -7.07
C ILE A 170 -7.28 15.10 -8.45
N ASP A 171 -6.71 16.30 -8.58
CA ASP A 171 -6.15 16.86 -9.81
C ASP A 171 -4.74 16.34 -10.20
N ARG A 172 -4.13 15.43 -9.43
CA ARG A 172 -2.84 14.81 -9.80
C ARG A 172 -2.99 13.31 -10.11
N GLY A 173 -3.32 13.00 -11.37
CA GLY A 173 -2.80 11.81 -12.05
C GLY A 173 -3.60 10.51 -11.98
N GLY A 174 -4.78 10.47 -11.36
CA GLY A 174 -5.69 9.33 -11.43
C GLY A 174 -7.11 9.83 -11.69
N SER A 175 -7.66 9.59 -12.88
CA SER A 175 -9.06 9.94 -13.12
C SER A 175 -9.94 9.07 -12.20
N PRO A 176 -10.71 9.65 -11.27
CA PRO A 176 -11.74 8.89 -10.58
C PRO A 176 -12.78 8.41 -11.61
N PRO A 177 -13.54 7.35 -11.34
CA PRO A 177 -14.68 6.99 -12.20
C PRO A 177 -15.53 8.23 -12.45
N HIS A 178 -15.90 8.46 -13.71
CA HIS A 178 -16.45 9.73 -14.23
C HIS A 178 -17.67 10.30 -13.48
N THR A 179 -18.27 9.54 -12.58
CA THR A 179 -19.36 9.94 -11.67
C THR A 179 -18.93 10.82 -10.49
N LEU A 180 -17.64 10.96 -10.16
CA LEU A 180 -17.19 11.66 -8.95
C LEU A 180 -16.84 13.15 -9.12
N ARG A 181 -16.75 13.67 -10.36
CA ARG A 181 -16.28 15.05 -10.61
C ARG A 181 -17.23 16.15 -10.11
N SER A 182 -18.51 15.83 -9.88
CA SER A 182 -19.54 16.81 -9.51
C SER A 182 -19.76 16.96 -7.99
N LEU A 183 -19.16 16.11 -7.15
CA LEU A 183 -19.54 16.01 -5.73
C LEU A 183 -18.58 16.73 -4.77
N VAL A 184 -17.43 17.23 -5.24
CA VAL A 184 -16.32 17.69 -4.38
C VAL A 184 -15.97 19.18 -4.60
N SER A 185 -16.86 19.98 -5.17
CA SER A 185 -16.53 21.37 -5.57
C SER A 185 -16.49 22.40 -4.45
N ARG A 186 -16.72 22.03 -3.17
CA ARG A 186 -16.59 22.98 -2.04
C ARG A 186 -15.45 22.56 -1.11
N PRO A 187 -14.32 23.29 -1.11
CA PRO A 187 -13.24 23.02 -0.18
C PRO A 187 -13.77 23.16 1.26
N CYS A 188 -13.28 22.28 2.13
CA CYS A 188 -13.66 22.27 3.54
C CYS A 188 -13.37 23.64 4.16
N PRO A 189 -14.37 24.39 4.65
CA PRO A 189 -14.09 25.67 5.31
C PRO A 189 -13.26 25.40 6.57
N TYR A 190 -12.16 26.15 6.69
CA TYR A 190 -11.27 26.07 7.84
C TYR A 190 -12.05 26.27 9.13
N ARG A 191 -11.67 25.55 10.21
CA ARG A 191 -12.06 25.92 11.59
C ARG A 191 -11.25 27.16 12.02
N GLY A 192 -11.32 28.21 11.21
CA GLY A 192 -10.85 29.54 11.56
C GLY A 192 -11.89 30.17 12.46
N ARG A 193 -11.46 30.51 13.68
CA ARG A 193 -12.15 31.42 14.61
C ARG A 193 -12.97 32.46 13.83
N ILE A 194 -14.28 32.56 14.07
CA ILE A 194 -15.04 33.75 13.70
C ILE A 194 -14.35 34.90 14.44
N VAL A 195 -13.47 35.62 13.77
CA VAL A 195 -13.05 36.94 14.22
C VAL A 195 -14.27 37.80 13.96
N THR A 196 -15.11 38.00 14.98
CA THR A 196 -16.11 39.05 14.97
C THR A 196 -15.36 40.34 14.69
N GLY A 197 -15.52 40.86 13.47
CA GLY A 197 -14.83 42.04 12.99
C GLY A 197 -15.09 43.23 13.91
N GLY A 198 -14.09 43.60 14.68
CA GLY A 198 -14.03 44.88 15.35
C GLY A 198 -13.73 45.96 14.32
N ARG A 199 -14.78 46.74 14.01
CA ARG A 199 -14.78 48.12 13.46
C ARG A 199 -14.17 48.32 12.06
N ASN A 200 -15.02 48.73 11.11
CA ASN A 200 -14.75 49.99 10.43
C ASN A 200 -16.01 50.69 9.90
N ARG A 201 -16.18 51.91 10.40
CA ARG A 201 -16.84 53.10 9.82
C ARG A 201 -17.64 52.92 8.53
N PHE A 202 -18.97 53.00 8.67
CA PHE A 202 -19.82 53.63 7.65
C PHE A 202 -19.88 55.13 7.95
N THR A 203 -19.03 55.91 7.29
CA THR A 203 -19.32 57.33 7.04
C THR A 203 -20.09 57.42 5.75
N GLY A 204 -21.42 57.46 5.85
CA GLY A 204 -22.34 57.73 4.76
C GLY A 204 -23.30 58.82 5.20
N SER A 205 -22.93 60.07 4.92
CA SER A 205 -23.76 61.25 5.12
C SER A 205 -24.98 61.19 4.20
N VAL A 206 -26.18 61.10 4.75
CA VAL A 206 -27.43 61.37 4.03
C VAL A 206 -27.80 62.83 4.29
N ARG A 207 -27.56 63.67 3.30
CA ARG A 207 -28.22 64.98 3.15
C ARG A 207 -29.07 64.92 1.88
N LEU A 208 -30.37 65.18 2.06
CA LEU A 208 -31.38 65.72 1.14
C LEU A 208 -32.68 65.62 1.97
N GLY A 209 -33.40 66.67 2.37
CA GLY A 209 -33.52 68.03 1.87
C GLY A 209 -35.02 68.28 1.66
N ALA A 210 -35.59 69.14 2.52
CA ALA A 210 -36.93 69.77 2.51
C ALA A 210 -38.18 68.88 2.35
#